data_AF-A0A1L8CW52-F1
#
_entry.id   AF-A0A1L8CW52-F1
#
_cell.length_a   1.000
_cell.length_b   1.000
_cell.length_c   1.000
_cell.angle_alpha   90.00
_cell.angle_beta   90.00
_cell.angle_gamma   90.00
#
_symmetry.space_group_name_H-M   'P 1'
#
loop_
_entity.id
_entity.type
_entity.pdbx_description
1 polymer ?
#
loop_
_entity_poly.entity_id
_entity_poly.type
_entity_poly.pdbx_seq_one_letter_code
_entity_poly.pdbx_strand_id
1 'polypeptide(L)' 'MKKHPEIGFRIAQNNPEMVSIADYILSHHERWDVPGYPRGLKGEEIPLPARLFAVVDAFDAMTSDRPLAKNTIKS' A
#
# COMPACT_ATOMS: atom_id res chain seq x y z
N MET A 1 -11.16 -4.12 -3.31
CA MET A 1 -11.19 -5.34 -2.46
C MET A 1 -10.34 -5.11 -1.20
N LYS A 2 -10.95 -4.89 -0.03
CA LYS A 2 -10.22 -4.49 1.19
C LYS A 2 -9.40 -5.61 1.88
N LYS A 3 -9.62 -6.88 1.52
CA LYS A 3 -8.98 -8.05 2.17
C LYS A 3 -7.64 -8.50 1.57
N HIS A 4 -7.28 -8.03 0.38
CA HIS A 4 -6.08 -8.52 -0.30
C HIS A 4 -4.75 -8.21 0.46
N PRO A 5 -4.59 -7.09 1.19
CA PRO A 5 -3.37 -6.87 1.98
C PRO A 5 -3.24 -7.90 3.11
N GLU A 6 -4.35 -8.27 3.74
CA GLU A 6 -4.41 -9.29 4.79
C GLU A 6 -4.15 -10.72 4.25
N ILE A 7 -4.62 -11.01 3.04
CA ILE A 7 -4.34 -12.30 2.37
C ILE A 7 -2.86 -12.37 2.00
N GLY A 8 -2.31 -11.33 1.36
CA GLY A 8 -0.89 -11.26 1.02
C GLY A 8 0.03 -11.34 2.23
N PHE A 9 -0.31 -10.64 3.32
CA PHE A 9 0.38 -10.73 4.60
C PHE A 9 0.43 -12.17 5.12
N ARG A 10 -0.71 -12.87 5.17
CA ARG A 10 -0.76 -14.26 5.64
C ARG A 10 0.05 -15.20 4.77
N ILE A 11 0.07 -15.00 3.45
CA ILE A 11 0.91 -15.80 2.55
C ILE A 11 2.39 -15.55 2.84
N ALA A 12 2.80 -14.28 2.93
CA ALA A 12 4.19 -13.90 3.19
C ALA A 12 4.67 -14.36 4.59
N GLN A 13 3.81 -14.29 5.60
CA GLN A 13 4.13 -14.73 6.97
C GLN A 13 4.41 -16.24 7.05
N ASN A 14 3.84 -17.04 6.15
CA ASN A 14 4.05 -18.49 6.09
C ASN A 14 5.22 -18.90 5.18
N ASN A 15 5.91 -17.95 4.55
CA ASN A 15 7.12 -18.21 3.77
C ASN A 15 8.35 -17.60 4.48
N PRO A 16 9.30 -18.42 4.98
CA PRO A 16 10.49 -17.94 5.72
C PRO A 16 11.27 -16.83 5.01
N GLU A 17 11.33 -16.85 3.68
CA GLU A 17 12.05 -15.85 2.88
C GLU A 17 11.33 -14.49 2.83
N MET A 18 10.01 -14.48 3.08
CA MET A 18 9.15 -13.31 2.93
C MET A 18 8.66 -12.72 4.26
N VAL A 19 8.91 -13.39 5.39
CA VAL A 19 8.45 -12.91 6.71
C VAL A 19 8.89 -11.47 6.98
N SER A 20 10.12 -11.12 6.58
CA SER A 20 10.70 -9.78 6.78
C SER A 20 9.98 -8.67 6.02
N ILE A 21 9.24 -8.99 4.94
CA ILE A 21 8.50 -8.03 4.13
C ILE A 21 6.99 -8.11 4.34
N ALA A 22 6.50 -9.06 5.14
CA ALA A 22 5.07 -9.29 5.35
C ALA A 22 4.37 -8.01 5.85
N ASP A 23 4.96 -7.31 6.81
CA ASP A 23 4.40 -6.05 7.34
C ASP A 23 4.28 -4.95 6.28
N TYR A 24 5.20 -4.92 5.30
CA TYR A 24 5.13 -3.96 4.20
C TYR A 24 3.96 -4.30 3.26
N ILE A 25 3.77 -5.59 2.98
CA ILE A 25 2.62 -6.10 2.21
C ILE A 25 1.31 -5.77 2.94
N LEU A 26 1.27 -5.84 4.27
CA LEU A 26 0.05 -5.46 5.00
C LEU A 26 -0.25 -3.96 4.90
N SER A 27 0.78 -3.12 4.78
CA SER A 27 0.69 -1.66 4.95
C SER A 27 0.68 -0.87 3.65
N HIS A 28 0.80 -1.51 2.49
CA HIS A 28 0.98 -0.79 1.22
C HIS A 28 -0.24 0.05 0.78
N HIS A 29 -1.40 -0.08 1.44
CA HIS A 29 -2.58 0.80 1.26
C HIS A 29 -2.78 1.83 2.37
N GLU A 30 -1.86 1.90 3.33
CA GLU A 30 -1.86 2.97 4.33
C GLU A 30 -1.50 4.30 3.65
N ARG A 31 -2.08 5.40 4.15
CA ARG A 31 -1.93 6.72 3.54
C ARG A 31 -1.50 7.73 4.60
N TRP A 32 -0.64 8.65 4.19
CA TRP A 32 0.05 9.56 5.11
C TRP A 32 -0.92 10.46 5.91
N ASP A 33 -1.80 11.18 5.20
CA ASP A 33 -2.71 12.18 5.81
C ASP A 33 -4.13 11.66 6.03
N VAL A 34 -4.61 10.80 5.14
CA VAL A 34 -5.98 10.26 5.17
C VAL A 34 -5.97 8.82 5.68
N PRO A 35 -7.03 8.34 6.36
CA PRO A 35 -7.08 6.95 6.80
C PRO A 35 -6.94 5.98 5.61
N GLY A 36 -5.92 5.12 5.68
CA GLY A 36 -5.77 3.96 4.81
C GLY A 36 -6.41 2.72 5.40
N TYR A 37 -6.01 1.56 4.88
CA TYR A 37 -6.45 0.25 5.38
C TYR A 37 -5.31 -0.77 5.23
N PRO A 38 -5.30 -1.87 6.00
CA PRO A 38 -6.32 -2.29 6.98
C PRO A 38 -6.11 -1.78 8.41
N ARG A 39 -4.93 -1.26 8.75
CA ARG A 39 -4.56 -0.88 10.13
C ARG A 39 -4.88 0.57 10.46
N GLY A 40 -5.05 1.42 9.45
CA GLY A 40 -5.40 2.83 9.63
C GLY A 40 -4.24 3.65 10.20
N LEU A 41 -3.01 3.24 9.89
CA LEU A 41 -1.78 3.90 10.34
C LEU A 41 -1.64 5.26 9.66
N LYS A 42 -1.02 6.21 10.36
CA LYS A 42 -0.78 7.56 9.83
C LYS A 42 0.64 8.01 10.06
N GLY A 43 1.10 8.93 9.20
CA GLY A 43 2.42 9.53 9.34
C GLY A 43 3.53 8.50 9.51
N GLU A 44 4.27 8.62 10.61
CA GLU A 44 5.43 7.78 10.91
C GLU A 44 5.08 6.38 11.43
N GLU A 45 3.81 6.11 11.76
CA GLU A 45 3.36 4.76 12.10
C GLU A 45 3.42 3.84 10.87
N ILE A 46 3.41 4.41 9.67
CA ILE A 46 3.56 3.68 8.41
C ILE A 46 5.04 3.32 8.21
N PRO A 47 5.37 2.02 8.02
CA PRO A 47 6.74 1.59 7.78
C PRO A 47 7.40 2.38 6.64
N LEU A 48 8.65 2.80 6.84
CA LEU A 48 9.40 3.58 5.84
C LEU A 48 9.38 2.95 4.43
N PRO A 49 9.58 1.63 4.26
CA PRO A 49 9.50 1.01 2.93
C PRO A 49 8.12 1.11 2.28
N ALA A 50 7.03 1.05 3.07
CA ALA A 50 5.67 1.22 2.55
C ALA A 50 5.42 2.66 2.08
N ARG A 51 5.98 3.65 2.78
CA ARG A 51 5.94 5.07 2.35
C ARG A 51 6.69 5.29 1.04
N LEU A 52 7.89 4.71 0.91
CA LEU A 52 8.66 4.77 -0.33
C LEU A 52 7.91 4.12 -1.50
N PHE A 53 7.33 2.94 -1.26
CA PHE A 53 6.57 2.22 -2.27
C PHE A 53 5.37 3.04 -2.79
N ALA A 54 4.64 3.73 -1.90
CA ALA A 54 3.53 4.59 -2.28
C ALA A 54 3.97 5.75 -3.20
N VAL A 55 5.15 6.32 -2.98
CA VAL A 55 5.71 7.38 -3.86
C VAL A 55 6.07 6.80 -5.23
N VAL A 56 6.70 5.62 -5.27
CA VAL A 56 7.06 4.94 -6.51
C VAL A 56 5.82 4.56 -7.32
N ASP A 57 4.80 4.00 -6.68
CA ASP A 57 3.52 3.64 -7.32
C ASP A 57 2.80 4.87 -7.90
N ALA A 58 2.76 5.98 -7.14
CA ALA A 58 2.18 7.23 -7.62
C ALA A 58 2.97 7.82 -8.81
N PHE A 59 4.30 7.77 -8.76
CA PHE A 59 5.13 8.22 -9.87
C PHE A 59 4.90 7.37 -11.12
N ASP A 60 4.97 6.04 -10.99
CA ASP A 60 4.70 5.11 -12.09
C ASP A 60 3.31 5.33 -12.69
N ALA A 61 2.28 5.52 -11.86
CA ALA A 61 0.93 5.81 -12.32
C ALA A 61 0.81 7.15 -13.08
N MET A 62 1.61 8.16 -12.74
CA MET A 62 1.64 9.45 -13.45
C MET A 62 2.45 9.41 -14.75
N THR A 63 3.47 8.55 -14.83
CA THR A 63 4.40 8.51 -15.97
C THR A 63 4.14 7.38 -16.95
N SER A 64 3.37 6.36 -16.58
CA SER A 64 3.01 5.25 -17.45
C SER A 64 1.76 5.58 -18.28
N ASP A 65 1.68 5.06 -19.50
CA ASP A 65 0.48 5.09 -20.36
C ASP A 65 -0.65 4.17 -19.84
N ARG A 66 -0.72 3.94 -18.52
CA ARG A 66 -1.84 3.22 -17.92
C ARG A 66 -3.05 4.16 -17.81
N PRO A 67 -4.27 3.69 -18.13
CA PRO A 67 -5.46 4.47 -17.84
C PRO A 67 -5.52 4.73 -16.33
N LEU A 68 -5.30 5.97 -15.92
CA LEU A 68 -5.58 6.40 -14.56
C LEU A 68 -7.00 5.98 -14.25
N ALA A 69 -7.20 5.18 -13.20
CA ALA A 69 -8.54 4.90 -12.69
C ALA A 69 -9.17 6.26 -12.37
N LYS A 70 -10.13 6.68 -13.20
CA LYS A 70 -10.80 7.98 -13.12
C LYS A 70 -11.50 8.09 -11.77
N ASN A 71 -10.82 8.62 -10.76
CA ASN A 71 -11.49 9.26 -9.63
C ASN A 71 -11.78 10.68 -10.06
N THR A 72 -12.81 10.83 -10.91
CA THR A 72 -13.43 12.12 -11.18
C THR A 72 -14.01 12.63 -9.86
N ILE A 73 -13.30 13.54 -9.21
CA ILE A 73 -13.89 14.41 -8.20
C ILE A 73 -14.85 15.30 -9.00
N LYS A 74 -16.15 14.97 -8.96
CA LYS A 74 -17.19 15.93 -9.38
C LYS A 74 -17.19 17.03 -8.32
N SER A 75 -16.73 18.20 -8.71
CA SER A 75 -17.02 19.48 -8.07
C SER A 75 -18.51 19.80 -8.14
#